data_AF-A0A4R3U367-F1
#
_entry.id   AF-A0A4R3U367-F1
#
_cell.length_a   1.000
_cell.length_b   1.000
_cell.length_c   1.000
_cell.angle_alpha   90.00
_cell.angle_beta   90.00
_cell.angle_gamma   90.00
#
_symmetry.space_group_name_H-M   'P 1'
#
loop_
_entity.id
_entity.type
_entity.pdbx_description
1 polymer ?
#
loop_
_entity_poly.entity_id
_entity_poly.type
_entity_poly.pdbx_seq_one_letter_code
_entity_poly.pdbx_strand_id
1 'polypeptide(L)'
;MNKTLRIEPLSDNAALVAWQFLGQPLQEWPSWVQSNCSLQKDADGKFELRHERRSGTQIVYLGEWLVRDLDGGVDFYTDAEIWSRFAAKR
;
A
#
# COMPACT_ATOMS: atom_id res chain seq x y z
N MET A 1 5.04 4.89 -14.08
CA MET A 1 4.59 3.48 -14.06
C MET A 1 3.82 3.27 -12.78
N ASN A 2 2.50 3.13 -12.86
CA ASN A 2 1.65 2.88 -11.70
C ASN A 2 1.63 1.36 -11.45
N LYS A 3 2.31 0.88 -10.41
CA LYS A 3 2.33 -0.55 -10.06
C LYS A 3 1.12 -0.89 -9.19
N THR A 4 -0.05 -0.91 -9.82
CA THR A 4 -1.24 -1.53 -9.23
C THR A 4 -1.30 -2.98 -9.69
N LEU A 5 -1.48 -3.92 -8.76
CA LEU A 5 -1.59 -5.34 -9.05
C LEU A 5 -2.86 -5.92 -8.43
N ARG A 6 -3.42 -6.95 -9.07
CA ARG A 6 -4.38 -7.83 -8.43
C ARG A 6 -3.61 -8.97 -7.77
N ILE A 7 -3.87 -9.21 -6.50
CA ILE A 7 -3.19 -10.24 -5.71
C ILE A 7 -4.23 -11.13 -5.04
N GLU A 8 -3.85 -12.35 -4.68
CA GLU A 8 -4.69 -13.27 -3.91
C GLU A 8 -3.91 -13.77 -2.70
N PRO A 9 -4.51 -13.75 -1.50
CA PRO A 9 -3.92 -14.41 -0.34
C PRO A 9 -3.60 -15.86 -0.65
N LEU A 10 -2.47 -16.37 -0.20
CA LEU A 10 -2.14 -17.78 -0.43
C LEU A 10 -3.08 -18.75 0.32
N SER A 11 -3.77 -18.27 1.34
CA SER A 11 -4.71 -19.04 2.17
C SER A 11 -6.17 -18.93 1.73
N ASP A 12 -6.51 -18.02 0.82
CA ASP A 12 -7.90 -17.75 0.42
C ASP A 12 -7.97 -17.19 -1.02
N ASN A 13 -9.02 -17.52 -1.77
CA ASN A 13 -9.20 -17.09 -3.16
C ASN A 13 -9.78 -15.67 -3.30
N ALA A 14 -9.61 -14.82 -2.29
CA ALA A 14 -10.09 -13.44 -2.32
C ALA A 14 -9.18 -12.57 -3.20
N ALA A 15 -9.71 -12.03 -4.30
CA ALA A 15 -8.96 -11.08 -5.12
C ALA A 15 -8.88 -9.71 -4.44
N LEU A 16 -7.66 -9.30 -4.08
CA LEU A 16 -7.35 -8.01 -3.48
C LEU A 16 -6.59 -7.12 -4.47
N VAL A 17 -6.50 -5.82 -4.14
CA VAL A 17 -5.77 -4.84 -4.93
C VAL A 17 -4.56 -4.35 -4.15
N ALA A 18 -3.38 -4.47 -4.74
CA ALA A 18 -2.13 -3.96 -4.21
C ALA A 18 -1.65 -2.77 -5.01
N TRP A 19 -1.01 -1.80 -4.35
CA TRP A 19 -0.37 -0.65 -4.98
C TRP A 19 1.01 -0.42 -4.36
N GLN A 20 2.05 -0.31 -5.18
CA GLN A 20 3.41 -0.01 -4.71
C GLN A 20 3.65 1.50 -4.67
N PHE A 21 4.08 2.01 -3.52
CA PHE A 21 4.52 3.39 -3.40
C PHE A 21 5.94 3.54 -3.95
N LEU A 22 6.09 4.26 -5.06
CA LEU A 22 7.36 4.51 -5.73
C LEU A 22 7.69 6.01 -5.83
N GLY A 23 7.06 6.84 -4.99
CA GLY A 23 7.24 8.29 -5.02
C GLY A 23 6.48 8.96 -6.17
N GLN A 24 5.44 8.31 -6.69
CA GLN A 24 4.56 8.90 -7.70
C GLN A 24 3.85 10.15 -7.13
N PRO A 25 3.54 11.17 -7.95
CA PRO A 25 2.75 12.31 -7.50
C PRO A 25 1.32 11.91 -7.10
N LEU A 26 0.70 12.70 -6.21
CA LEU A 26 -0.63 12.43 -5.64
C LEU A 26 -1.71 12.09 -6.69
N GLN A 27 -1.67 12.77 -7.84
CA GLN A 27 -2.61 12.55 -8.95
C GLN A 27 -2.54 11.15 -9.59
N GLU A 28 -1.42 10.44 -9.40
CA GLU A 28 -1.24 9.06 -9.88
C GLU A 28 -1.67 8.02 -8.84
N TRP A 29 -2.01 8.44 -7.63
CA TRP A 29 -2.38 7.51 -6.56
C TRP A 29 -3.80 6.99 -6.78
N PRO A 30 -4.08 5.73 -6.44
CA PRO A 30 -5.45 5.24 -6.39
C PRO A 30 -6.30 6.09 -5.44
N SER A 31 -7.56 6.35 -5.80
CA SER A 31 -8.47 7.18 -4.99
C SER A 31 -8.62 6.70 -3.54
N TRP A 32 -8.59 5.37 -3.34
CA TRP A 32 -8.64 4.77 -2.00
C TRP A 32 -7.35 5.01 -1.20
N VAL A 33 -6.19 5.17 -1.84
CA VAL A 33 -4.95 5.60 -1.17
C VAL A 33 -5.05 7.09 -0.83
N GLN A 34 -5.49 7.92 -1.77
CA GLN A 34 -5.65 9.37 -1.55
C GLN A 34 -6.60 9.70 -0.40
N SER A 35 -7.62 8.87 -0.19
CA SER A 35 -8.63 9.08 0.86
C SER A 35 -8.15 8.65 2.26
N ASN A 36 -7.14 7.79 2.35
CA ASN A 36 -6.70 7.18 3.62
C ASN A 36 -5.26 7.55 4.00
N CYS A 37 -4.47 8.09 3.05
CA CYS A 37 -3.05 8.32 3.24
C CYS A 37 -2.66 9.77 2.93
N SER A 38 -1.64 10.27 3.62
CA SER A 38 -1.02 11.57 3.37
C SER A 38 0.48 11.43 3.10
N LEU A 39 1.03 12.27 2.23
CA LEU A 39 2.48 12.31 1.98
C LEU A 39 3.13 13.33 2.92
N GLN A 40 4.18 12.92 3.62
CA GLN A 40 5.02 13.82 4.43
C GLN A 40 6.50 13.52 4.19
N LYS A 41 7.35 14.41 4.70
CA LYS A 41 8.78 14.15 4.82
C LYS A 41 9.13 13.92 6.28
N ASP A 42 9.96 12.92 6.54
CA ASP A 42 10.53 12.70 7.88
C ASP A 42 11.59 13.76 8.23
N ALA A 43 12.18 13.62 9.42
CA ALA A 43 13.24 14.50 9.89
C ALA A 43 14.52 14.45 9.03
N ASP A 44 14.74 13.36 8.31
CA ASP A 44 15.86 13.15 7.39
C ASP A 44 15.51 13.58 5.94
N GLY A 45 14.30 14.08 5.71
CA GLY A 45 13.81 14.52 4.40
C GLY A 45 13.34 13.40 3.47
N LYS A 46 13.23 12.15 3.95
CA LYS A 46 12.71 11.01 3.20
C LYS A 46 11.19 11.09 3.11
N PHE A 47 10.64 10.63 1.99
CA PHE A 47 9.20 10.59 1.79
C PHE A 47 8.56 9.45 2.59
N GLU A 48 7.56 9.81 3.37
CA GLU A 48 6.74 8.92 4.19
C GLU A 48 5.28 9.03 3.78
N LEU A 49 4.69 7.90 3.43
CA LEU A 49 3.26 7.79 3.23
C LEU A 49 2.62 7.38 4.56
N ARG A 50 1.81 8.26 5.14
CA ARG A 50 1.24 8.09 6.48
C ARG A 50 -0.24 7.76 6.38
N HIS A 51 -0.65 6.69 7.04
CA HIS A 51 -2.06 6.30 7.17
C HIS A 51 -2.46 6.36 8.63
N GLU A 52 -3.45 7.21 8.92
CA GLU A 52 -4.00 7.36 10.26
C GLU A 52 -4.98 6.23 10.55
N ARG A 53 -4.71 5.49 11.62
CA ARG A 53 -5.57 4.43 12.13
C ARG A 53 -6.00 4.78 13.54
N ARG A 54 -7.08 4.17 14.02
CA ARG A 54 -7.53 4.33 15.41
C ARG A 54 -6.47 3.95 16.44
N SER A 55 -5.58 3.01 16.11
CA SER A 55 -4.47 2.54 16.95
C SER A 55 -3.19 3.39 16.81
N GLY A 56 -3.17 4.40 15.95
CA GLY A 56 -2.00 5.24 15.68
C GLY A 56 -1.75 5.43 14.18
N THR A 57 -0.66 6.12 13.85
CA THR A 57 -0.23 6.31 12.46
C THR A 57 0.68 5.16 12.04
N GLN A 58 0.36 4.51 10.94
CA GLN A 58 1.30 3.60 10.29
C GLN A 58 1.97 4.32 9.12
N ILE A 59 3.30 4.18 9.05
CA ILE A 59 4.16 4.86 8.09
C ILE A 59 4.61 3.83 7.05
N VAL A 60 4.61 4.25 5.79
CA VAL A 60 5.05 3.47 4.64
C VAL A 60 6.18 4.20 3.94
N TYR A 61 7.22 3.45 3.61
CA TYR A 61 8.40 3.94 2.92
C TYR A 61 8.37 3.64 1.43
N LEU A 62 9.26 4.31 0.69
CA LEU A 62 9.46 4.11 -0.73
C LEU A 62 9.77 2.62 -1.03
N GLY A 63 9.01 2.03 -1.95
CA GLY A 63 9.15 0.63 -2.37
C GLY A 63 8.19 -0.33 -1.67
N GLU A 64 7.49 0.11 -0.62
CA GLU A 64 6.51 -0.71 0.09
C GLU A 64 5.15 -0.75 -0.62
N TRP A 65 4.36 -1.75 -0.25
CA TRP A 65 3.09 -2.08 -0.84
C TRP A 65 1.93 -1.80 0.10
N LEU A 66 0.87 -1.23 -0.48
CA LEU A 66 -0.42 -1.05 0.17
C LEU A 66 -1.40 -2.04 -0.43
N VAL A 67 -2.05 -2.83 0.40
CA VAL A 67 -3.07 -3.80 -0.01
C VAL A 67 -4.40 -3.36 0.56
N ARG A 68 -5.39 -3.18 -0.30
CA ARG A 68 -6.77 -2.93 0.11
C ARG A 68 -7.46 -4.26 0.37
N ASP A 69 -7.99 -4.44 1.57
CA ASP A 69 -8.80 -5.60 1.94
C ASP A 69 -10.24 -5.48 1.39
N LEU A 70 -11.06 -6.51 1.64
CA LEU A 70 -12.45 -6.56 1.17
C LEU A 70 -13.39 -5.59 1.88
N ASP A 71 -13.08 -5.21 3.12
CA ASP A 71 -13.86 -4.26 3.93
C ASP A 71 -13.45 -2.80 3.65
N GLY A 72 -12.45 -2.59 2.80
CA GLY A 72 -11.91 -1.28 2.44
C GLY A 72 -10.83 -0.76 3.38
N GLY A 73 -10.40 -1.58 4.34
CA GLY A 73 -9.18 -1.34 5.10
C GLY A 73 -7.94 -1.46 4.21
N VAL A 74 -6.83 -0.91 4.71
CA VAL A 74 -5.56 -0.89 3.99
C VAL A 74 -4.49 -1.46 4.89
N ASP A 75 -3.82 -2.52 4.45
CA ASP A 75 -2.68 -3.12 5.12
C ASP A 75 -1.39 -2.85 4.34
N PHE A 76 -0.26 -2.88 5.05
CA PHE A 76 1.04 -2.54 4.50
C PHE A 76 1.99 -3.72 4.56
N TYR A 77 2.79 -3.84 3.50
CA TYR A 77 3.70 -4.94 3.29
C TYR A 77 4.98 -4.44 2.67
N THR A 78 6.12 -4.91 3.16
CA THR A 78 7.37 -4.85 2.41
C THR A 78 7.30 -5.72 1.16
N ASP A 79 8.25 -5.54 0.24
CA ASP A 79 8.33 -6.38 -0.96
C ASP A 79 8.49 -7.88 -0.62
N ALA A 80 9.27 -8.22 0.41
CA ALA A 80 9.41 -9.60 0.84
C ALA A 80 8.11 -10.17 1.41
N GLU A 81 7.38 -9.37 2.21
CA GLU A 81 6.15 -9.83 2.84
C GLU A 81 5.02 -10.05 1.83
N ILE A 82 4.85 -9.15 0.85
CA ILE A 82 3.79 -9.31 -0.14
C ILE A 82 3.97 -10.60 -0.94
N TRP A 83 5.20 -10.94 -1.33
CA TRP A 83 5.47 -12.16 -2.09
C TRP A 83 5.49 -13.43 -1.23
N SER A 84 5.62 -13.30 0.09
CA SER A 84 5.46 -14.42 1.01
C SER A 84 4.00 -14.75 1.33
N ARG A 85 3.09 -13.78 1.20
CA ARG A 85 1.68 -13.88 1.64
C ARG A 85 0.68 -13.94 0.50
N PHE A 86 1.06 -13.47 -0.69
CA PHE A 86 0.14 -13.33 -1.81
C PHE A 86 0.75 -13.81 -3.13
N ALA A 87 -0.10 -14.31 -4.01
CA ALA A 87 0.23 -14.56 -5.41
C ALA A 87 -0.26 -13.40 -6.28
N ALA A 88 0.60 -12.86 -7.15
CA ALA A 88 0.16 -11.90 -8.16
C ALA A 88 -0.64 -12.59 -9.28
N LYS A 89 -1.83 -12.09 -9.58
CA LYS A 89 -2.56 -12.45 -10.80
C LYS A 89 -2.04 -11.60 -11.97
N ARG A 90 -1.58 -12.29 -13.01
CA ARG A 90 -1.18 -11.69 -14.30
C ARG A 90 -2.40 -11.33 -15.13
#